data_AF-A0A6F9C4B4-F1
#
_entry.id   AF-A0A6F9C4B4-F1
#
_cell.length_a   1.000
_cell.length_b   1.000
_cell.length_c   1.000
_cell.angle_alpha   90.00
_cell.angle_beta   90.00
_cell.angle_gamma   90.00
#
_symmetry.space_group_name_H-M   'P 1'
#
loop_
_entity.id
_entity.type
_entity.pdbx_description
1 polymer ?
#
loop_
_entity_poly.entity_id
_entity_poly.type
_entity_poly.pdbx_seq_one_letter_code
_entity_poly.pdbx_strand_id
1 'polypeptide(L)'
;MPEMGKEEGLLLHVIDRLRDQVTVVTVTLCPQSLILSPHKGILLYCEHQGSTFDLSKLPSRRFETMDHFEKCFLILRLEEGRKDPGESRGWRAVRVDLVAPPVDRYAFALLGWTGSRQFERDLRRFARKEKGMRLDNHALYDKTK
;
A
#
# COMPACT_ATOMS: atom_id res chain seq x y z
N MET A 1 13.98 14.65 -15.56
CA MET A 1 12.54 14.45 -15.28
C MET A 1 12.33 12.97 -15.05
N PRO A 2 11.61 12.54 -14.00
CA PRO A 2 11.27 11.13 -13.83
C PRO A 2 10.41 10.67 -15.02
N GLU A 3 10.77 9.54 -15.63
CA GLU A 3 10.10 9.00 -16.82
C GLU A 3 8.72 8.45 -16.44
N MET A 4 7.68 8.88 -17.17
CA MET A 4 6.33 8.31 -17.01
C MET A 4 6.35 6.82 -17.38
N GLY A 5 5.80 5.95 -16.52
CA GLY A 5 5.62 4.53 -16.80
C GLY A 5 6.59 3.56 -16.10
N LYS A 6 7.64 4.04 -15.42
CA LYS A 6 8.51 3.16 -14.60
C LYS A 6 7.82 2.57 -13.37
N GLU A 7 6.66 3.12 -13.01
CA GLU A 7 5.93 2.71 -11.82
C GLU A 7 4.92 1.58 -12.11
N GLU A 8 4.62 1.33 -13.38
CA GLU A 8 3.69 0.26 -13.77
C GLU A 8 4.26 -1.11 -13.41
N GLY A 9 3.53 -1.82 -12.56
CA GLY A 9 3.93 -3.16 -12.12
C GLY A 9 5.01 -3.16 -11.04
N LEU A 10 5.39 -2.02 -10.45
CA LEU A 10 6.26 -2.02 -9.26
C LEU A 10 5.67 -2.87 -8.15
N LEU A 11 4.37 -2.76 -7.89
CA LEU A 11 3.71 -3.57 -6.88
C LEU A 11 3.69 -5.05 -7.27
N LEU A 12 3.55 -5.39 -8.55
CA LEU A 12 3.67 -6.78 -9.02
C LEU A 12 5.07 -7.35 -8.72
N HIS A 13 6.14 -6.59 -8.96
CA HIS A 13 7.50 -7.02 -8.62
C HIS A 13 7.68 -7.18 -7.10
N VAL A 14 7.13 -6.28 -6.29
CA VAL A 14 7.16 -6.39 -4.82
C VAL A 14 6.40 -7.63 -4.35
N ILE A 15 5.21 -7.87 -4.90
CA ILE A 15 4.39 -9.05 -4.60
C ILE A 15 5.13 -10.34 -4.97
N ASP A 16 5.74 -10.38 -6.16
CA ASP A 16 6.52 -11.52 -6.62
C ASP A 16 7.69 -11.81 -5.68
N ARG A 17 8.43 -10.77 -5.27
CA ARG A 17 9.52 -10.90 -4.29
C ARG A 17 9.05 -11.34 -2.90
N LEU A 18 7.86 -10.90 -2.46
CA LEU A 18 7.25 -11.37 -1.21
C LEU A 18 6.78 -12.83 -1.31
N ARG A 19 6.37 -13.28 -2.51
CA ARG A 19 6.07 -14.68 -2.81
C ARG A 19 7.34 -15.52 -2.91
N ASP A 20 8.43 -15.01 -3.44
CA ASP A 20 9.71 -15.75 -3.52
C ASP A 20 10.39 -15.93 -2.16
N GLN A 21 10.09 -15.07 -1.18
CA GLN A 21 10.44 -15.33 0.22
C GLN A 21 9.63 -16.48 0.85
N VAL A 22 8.66 -17.03 0.10
CA VAL A 22 8.09 -18.34 0.34
C VAL A 22 9.06 -19.36 -0.28
N THR A 23 9.83 -20.05 0.57
CA THR A 23 10.65 -21.24 0.26
C THR A 23 12.12 -20.99 -0.08
N VAL A 24 12.98 -20.99 0.95
CA VAL A 24 14.29 -21.63 0.83
C VAL A 24 14.33 -22.77 1.85
N VAL A 25 14.25 -24.01 1.36
CA VAL A 25 14.59 -25.19 2.16
C VAL A 25 16.11 -25.19 2.28
N THR A 26 16.67 -24.54 3.30
CA THR A 26 18.04 -24.81 3.71
C THR A 26 18.06 -26.18 4.38
N VAL A 27 18.49 -27.21 3.64
CA VAL A 27 18.87 -28.50 4.23
C VAL A 27 20.20 -28.28 4.94
N THR A 28 20.17 -27.96 6.23
CA THR A 28 21.38 -28.00 7.05
C THR A 28 21.64 -29.46 7.41
N LEU A 29 22.62 -30.09 6.77
CA LEU A 29 23.05 -31.44 7.11
C LEU A 29 23.71 -31.40 8.50
N CYS A 30 22.97 -31.83 9.53
CA CYS A 30 23.52 -32.11 10.87
C CYS A 30 23.22 -33.59 11.21
N PRO A 31 24.17 -34.38 11.75
CA PRO A 31 24.11 -35.84 11.59
C PRO A 31 23.05 -36.60 12.40
N GLN A 32 22.17 -35.95 13.18
CA GLN A 32 21.30 -36.68 14.13
C GLN A 32 19.85 -36.19 14.27
N SER A 33 19.38 -35.22 13.48
CA SER A 33 17.94 -34.92 13.41
C SER A 33 17.58 -34.11 12.17
N LEU A 34 16.66 -34.64 11.36
CA LEU A 34 15.98 -33.86 10.32
C LEU A 34 14.97 -32.93 10.99
N ILE A 35 15.40 -31.72 11.38
CA ILE A 35 14.47 -30.67 11.76
C ILE A 35 14.04 -29.95 10.48
N LEU A 36 12.93 -30.42 9.89
CA LEU A 36 12.18 -29.66 8.90
C LEU A 36 11.53 -28.48 9.64
N SER A 37 12.18 -27.32 9.64
CA SER A 37 11.53 -26.06 9.99
C SER A 37 10.79 -25.58 8.74
N PRO A 38 9.45 -25.70 8.63
CA PRO A 38 8.73 -24.99 7.60
C PRO A 38 8.85 -23.50 7.92
N HIS A 39 9.81 -22.80 7.31
CA HIS A 39 9.76 -21.35 7.21
C HIS A 39 8.52 -21.01 6.39
N LYS A 40 7.37 -20.88 7.07
CA LYS A 40 6.12 -20.43 6.44
C LYS A 40 6.37 -19.00 5.98
N GLY A 41 6.24 -18.73 4.69
CA GLY A 41 6.61 -17.46 4.08
C GLY A 41 5.89 -16.25 4.70
N ILE A 42 6.42 -15.06 4.41
CA ILE A 42 6.01 -13.80 5.04
C ILE A 42 4.64 -13.33 4.56
N LEU A 43 4.22 -13.69 3.34
CA LEU A 43 2.94 -13.26 2.77
C LEU A 43 1.80 -14.22 3.16
N LEU A 44 0.82 -13.73 3.92
CA LEU A 44 -0.37 -14.50 4.33
C LEU A 44 -1.61 -14.22 3.48
N TYR A 45 -1.73 -12.98 2.97
CA TYR A 45 -2.82 -12.54 2.10
C TYR A 45 -2.34 -11.45 1.16
N CYS A 46 -2.89 -11.43 -0.06
CA CYS A 46 -2.58 -10.44 -1.08
C CYS A 46 -3.81 -10.19 -1.94
N GLU A 47 -4.27 -8.94 -1.98
CA GLU A 47 -5.22 -8.43 -2.96
C GLU A 47 -4.54 -7.31 -3.76
N HIS A 48 -4.36 -7.53 -5.06
CA HIS A 48 -3.80 -6.53 -5.97
C HIS A 48 -4.95 -5.84 -6.73
N GLN A 49 -4.88 -4.51 -6.80
CA GLN A 49 -5.80 -3.69 -7.57
C GLN A 49 -4.97 -2.83 -8.54
N GLY A 50 -5.14 -3.09 -9.83
CA GLY A 50 -4.50 -2.30 -10.89
C GLY A 50 -4.91 -0.83 -10.88
N SER A 51 -4.06 0.04 -11.42
CA SER A 51 -4.37 1.46 -11.56
C SER A 51 -5.54 1.67 -12.52
N THR A 52 -6.53 2.46 -12.09
CA THR A 52 -7.62 2.99 -12.92
C THR A 52 -7.51 4.51 -13.11
N PHE A 53 -6.35 5.06 -12.72
CA PHE A 53 -6.07 6.48 -12.75
C PHE A 53 -6.04 7.00 -14.18
N ASP A 54 -6.72 8.12 -14.40
CA ASP A 54 -6.87 8.74 -15.71
C ASP A 54 -6.63 10.24 -15.56
N LEU A 55 -5.60 10.71 -16.25
CA LEU A 55 -5.17 12.12 -16.24
C LEU A 55 -6.25 13.07 -16.77
N SER A 56 -7.16 12.58 -17.63
CA SER A 56 -8.22 13.39 -18.21
C SER A 56 -9.43 13.57 -17.27
N LYS A 57 -9.54 12.75 -16.23
CA LYS A 57 -10.67 12.81 -15.29
C LYS A 57 -10.49 13.95 -14.30
N LEU A 58 -11.56 14.74 -14.15
CA LEU A 58 -11.62 15.76 -13.11
C LEU A 58 -11.65 15.14 -11.70
N PRO A 59 -11.07 15.83 -10.70
CA PRO A 59 -11.10 15.38 -9.31
C PRO A 59 -12.51 15.05 -8.82
N SER A 60 -12.63 13.94 -8.09
CA SER A 60 -13.90 13.45 -7.55
C SER A 60 -14.52 14.49 -6.61
N ARG A 61 -15.85 14.63 -6.68
CA ARG A 61 -16.62 15.39 -5.68
C ARG A 61 -16.95 14.56 -4.44
N ARG A 62 -16.83 13.24 -4.53
CA ARG A 62 -17.17 12.31 -3.44
C ARG A 62 -16.03 12.26 -2.46
N PHE A 63 -16.36 12.34 -1.18
CA PHE A 63 -15.39 12.30 -0.08
C PHE A 63 -14.95 10.87 0.28
N GLU A 64 -15.71 9.87 -0.15
CA GLU A 64 -15.56 8.47 0.29
C GLU A 64 -14.95 7.58 -0.79
N THR A 65 -14.72 8.11 -1.99
CA THR A 65 -14.08 7.33 -3.05
C THR A 65 -12.61 7.13 -2.74
N MET A 66 -12.19 5.87 -2.68
CA MET A 66 -10.77 5.51 -2.74
C MET A 66 -10.11 6.12 -3.98
N ASP A 67 -8.79 6.27 -3.92
CA ASP A 67 -8.02 6.65 -5.11
C ASP A 67 -7.99 5.54 -6.15
N HIS A 68 -7.56 5.94 -7.35
CA HIS A 68 -7.48 5.14 -8.56
C HIS A 68 -6.05 4.69 -8.86
N PHE A 69 -5.09 4.89 -7.96
CA PHE A 69 -3.71 4.43 -8.17
C PHE A 69 -3.59 2.90 -8.09
N GLU A 70 -2.45 2.35 -8.51
CA GLU A 70 -2.17 0.93 -8.28
C GLU A 70 -2.02 0.69 -6.77
N LYS A 71 -2.66 -0.36 -6.26
CA LYS A 71 -2.70 -0.67 -4.82
C LYS A 71 -2.56 -2.15 -4.56
N CYS A 72 -2.03 -2.47 -3.39
CA CYS A 72 -2.03 -3.85 -2.90
C CYS A 72 -2.31 -3.90 -1.40
N PHE A 73 -3.30 -4.69 -1.01
CA PHE A 73 -3.68 -4.95 0.38
C PHE A 73 -3.09 -6.29 0.81
N LEU A 74 -2.24 -6.24 1.82
CA LEU A 74 -1.43 -7.38 2.27
C LEU A 74 -1.75 -7.72 3.72
N ILE A 75 -1.68 -9.01 4.04
CA ILE A 75 -1.46 -9.44 5.43
C ILE A 75 -0.12 -10.15 5.45
N LEU A 76 0.81 -9.60 6.23
CA LEU A 76 2.16 -10.11 6.40
C LEU A 76 2.31 -10.80 7.76
N ARG A 77 3.11 -11.86 7.79
CA ARG A 77 3.61 -12.49 9.01
C ARG A 77 4.83 -11.73 9.49
N LEU A 78 4.73 -11.11 10.65
CA LEU A 78 5.85 -10.46 11.32
C LEU A 78 6.28 -11.31 12.52
N GLU A 79 7.51 -11.80 12.49
CA GLU A 79 8.10 -12.46 13.67
C GLU A 79 8.27 -11.43 14.79
N GLU A 80 7.87 -11.82 15.99
CA GLU A 80 8.02 -10.97 17.17
C GLU A 80 9.34 -11.30 17.88
N GLY A 81 10.00 -10.27 18.42
CA GLY A 81 11.19 -10.44 19.25
C GLY A 81 10.92 -11.20 20.55
N ARG A 82 11.93 -11.30 21.42
CA ARG A 82 11.90 -12.06 22.69
C ARG A 82 10.55 -11.93 23.43
N LYS A 83 9.90 -13.09 23.62
CA LYS A 83 8.56 -13.27 24.20
C LYS A 83 8.47 -12.86 25.66
N ASP A 84 7.34 -12.26 26.03
CA ASP A 84 6.77 -12.43 27.36
C ASP A 84 6.20 -13.86 27.51
N PRO A 85 6.38 -14.53 28.66
CA PRO A 85 5.90 -15.89 28.89
C PRO A 85 4.36 -15.91 28.99
N GLY A 86 3.69 -16.03 27.84
CA GLY A 86 2.22 -16.12 27.76
C GLY A 86 1.66 -16.24 26.34
N GLU A 87 2.38 -15.77 25.31
CA GLU A 87 1.87 -15.78 23.93
C GLU A 87 2.27 -17.04 23.14
N SER A 88 1.25 -17.74 22.63
CA SER A 88 1.36 -19.06 22.02
C SER A 88 1.92 -19.06 20.59
N ARG A 89 2.02 -17.90 19.92
CA ARG A 89 2.59 -17.78 18.56
C ARG A 89 3.74 -16.77 18.60
N GLY A 90 4.90 -17.12 18.05
CA GLY A 90 6.08 -16.23 18.00
C GLY A 90 6.02 -15.19 16.86
N TRP A 91 4.82 -14.91 16.36
CA TRP A 91 4.59 -14.03 15.22
C TRP A 91 3.17 -13.48 15.26
N ARG A 92 2.99 -12.30 14.67
CA ARG A 92 1.68 -11.66 14.46
C ARG A 92 1.39 -11.38 12.99
N ALA A 93 0.11 -11.36 12.66
CA ALA A 93 -0.37 -10.92 11.35
C ALA A 93 -0.47 -9.38 11.33
N VAL A 94 0.14 -8.74 10.34
CA VAL A 94 0.15 -7.28 10.16
C VAL A 94 -0.50 -6.94 8.83
N ARG A 95 -1.52 -6.10 8.84
CA ARG A 95 -2.08 -5.54 7.62
C ARG A 95 -1.16 -4.44 7.08
N VAL A 96 -0.82 -4.51 5.80
CA VAL A 96 0.00 -3.50 5.11
C VAL A 96 -0.70 -3.13 3.81
N ASP A 97 -0.89 -1.84 3.60
CA ASP A 97 -1.50 -1.31 2.39
C ASP A 97 -0.40 -0.57 1.61
N LEU A 98 -0.13 -1.03 0.38
CA LEU A 98 0.83 -0.41 -0.54
C LEU A 98 0.07 0.34 -1.63
N VAL A 99 0.56 1.53 -1.97
CA VAL A 99 -0.03 2.42 -2.98
C VAL A 99 1.11 2.95 -3.84
N ALA A 100 0.97 2.87 -5.15
CA ALA A 100 1.97 3.36 -6.11
C ALA A 100 1.35 4.48 -6.98
N PRO A 101 1.35 5.74 -6.47
CA PRO A 101 0.93 6.89 -7.25
C PRO A 101 2.06 7.34 -8.19
N PRO A 102 1.75 7.77 -9.43
CA PRO A 102 2.73 8.44 -10.27
C PRO A 102 3.41 9.61 -9.55
N VAL A 103 4.72 9.79 -9.76
CA VAL A 103 5.52 10.84 -9.13
C VAL A 103 4.92 12.26 -9.21
N ASP A 104 4.27 12.61 -10.31
CA ASP A 104 3.63 13.93 -10.50
C ASP A 104 2.36 14.10 -9.64
N ARG A 105 1.80 12.99 -9.13
CA ARG A 105 0.65 12.95 -8.22
C ARG A 105 1.03 12.60 -6.78
N TYR A 106 2.31 12.30 -6.51
CA TYR A 106 2.79 11.88 -5.19
C TYR A 106 2.37 12.82 -4.06
N ALA A 107 2.43 14.14 -4.25
CA ALA A 107 2.03 15.10 -3.23
C ALA A 107 0.53 15.01 -2.84
N PHE A 108 -0.35 14.78 -3.82
CA PHE A 108 -1.79 14.62 -3.58
C PHE A 108 -2.08 13.26 -2.93
N ALA A 109 -1.39 12.21 -3.38
CA ALA A 109 -1.50 10.89 -2.79
C ALA A 109 -1.04 10.88 -1.33
N LEU A 110 0.13 11.47 -1.05
CA LEU A 110 0.68 11.59 0.30
C LEU A 110 -0.29 12.30 1.22
N LEU A 111 -0.85 13.44 0.79
CA LEU A 111 -1.84 14.19 1.56
C LEU A 111 -3.08 13.35 1.87
N GLY A 112 -3.57 12.59 0.89
CA GLY A 112 -4.76 11.75 0.98
C GLY A 112 -4.58 10.37 1.65
N TRP A 113 -3.33 9.97 1.92
CA TRP A 113 -3.00 8.73 2.63
C TRP A 113 -2.38 8.99 4.01
N THR A 114 -1.95 10.21 4.29
CA THR A 114 -1.52 10.64 5.63
C THR A 114 -2.72 10.84 6.56
N GLY A 115 -3.85 11.33 6.04
CA GLY A 115 -5.04 11.60 6.83
C GLY A 115 -4.83 12.68 7.90
N SER A 116 -5.67 12.74 8.95
CA SER A 116 -6.79 11.84 9.26
C SER A 116 -7.99 11.98 8.30
N ARG A 117 -8.92 11.02 8.33
CA ARG A 117 -10.16 11.07 7.54
C ARG A 117 -10.94 12.38 7.73
N GLN A 118 -10.94 12.93 8.95
CA GLN A 118 -11.63 14.19 9.24
C GLN A 118 -10.91 15.38 8.60
N PHE A 119 -9.57 15.41 8.69
CA PHE A 119 -8.75 16.46 8.09
C PHE A 119 -8.97 16.52 6.57
N GLU A 120 -8.93 15.39 5.88
CA GLU A 120 -9.16 15.35 4.44
C GLU A 120 -10.56 15.82 4.04
N ARG A 121 -11.58 15.41 4.79
CA ARG A 121 -12.97 15.83 4.56
C ARG A 121 -13.11 17.35 4.65
N ASP A 122 -12.52 17.94 5.68
CA ASP A 122 -12.60 19.38 5.90
C ASP A 122 -11.72 20.15 4.90
N LEU A 123 -10.55 19.62 4.53
CA LEU A 123 -9.69 20.23 3.52
C LEU A 123 -10.35 20.27 2.14
N ARG A 124 -10.98 19.17 1.73
CA ARG A 124 -11.74 19.10 0.47
C ARG A 124 -12.98 20.00 0.51
N ARG A 125 -13.62 20.11 1.67
CA ARG A 125 -14.75 21.04 1.88
C ARG A 125 -14.28 22.49 1.78
N PHE A 126 -13.14 22.84 2.38
CA PHE A 126 -12.54 24.18 2.33
C PHE A 126 -12.15 24.55 0.89
N ALA A 127 -11.43 23.67 0.18
CA ALA A 127 -11.07 23.88 -1.21
C ALA A 127 -12.32 24.19 -2.08
N ARG A 128 -13.41 23.47 -1.85
CA ARG A 128 -14.66 23.67 -2.60
C ARG A 128 -15.43 24.93 -2.21
N LYS A 129 -15.59 25.20 -0.91
CA LYS A 129 -16.44 26.29 -0.41
C LYS A 129 -15.73 27.63 -0.43
N GLU A 130 -14.48 27.66 0.02
CA GLU A 130 -13.74 28.91 0.23
C GLU A 130 -12.82 29.27 -0.94
N LYS A 131 -12.36 28.27 -1.72
CA LYS A 131 -11.42 28.48 -2.84
C LYS A 131 -12.00 28.23 -4.22
N GLY A 132 -13.23 27.72 -4.32
CA GLY A 132 -13.84 27.36 -5.61
C GLY A 132 -13.15 26.20 -6.34
N MET A 133 -12.23 25.48 -5.69
CA MET A 133 -11.43 24.39 -6.26
C MET A 133 -12.06 23.01 -5.99
N ARG A 134 -11.59 21.97 -6.69
CA ARG A 134 -11.89 20.56 -6.40
C ARG A 134 -10.60 19.83 -6.09
N LEU A 135 -10.48 19.28 -4.89
CA LEU A 135 -9.33 18.52 -4.45
C LEU A 135 -9.71 17.05 -4.29
N ASP A 136 -8.86 16.17 -4.81
CA ASP A 136 -8.82 14.76 -4.42
C ASP A 136 -7.41 14.19 -4.27
N ASN A 137 -7.32 12.87 -4.07
CA ASN A 137 -6.05 12.17 -3.88
C ASN A 137 -5.19 12.15 -5.15
N HIS A 138 -5.72 12.63 -6.27
CA HIS A 138 -5.05 12.63 -7.56
C HIS A 138 -4.63 14.03 -8.00
N ALA A 139 -5.51 15.02 -7.82
CA ALA A 139 -5.24 16.37 -8.31
C ALA A 139 -6.07 17.45 -7.59
N LEU A 140 -5.65 18.69 -7.83
CA LEU A 140 -6.40 19.91 -7.49
C LEU A 140 -6.80 20.61 -8.79
N TYR A 141 -8.10 20.78 -8.99
CA TYR A 141 -8.67 21.48 -10.14
C TYR A 141 -9.29 22.81 -9.70
N ASP A 142 -8.80 23.90 -10.27
CA ASP A 142 -9.39 25.23 -10.10
C ASP A 142 -10.56 25.38 -11.08
N LYS A 143 -11.73 25.85 -10.61
CA LYS A 143 -12.88 26.12 -11.48
C LYS A 143 -12.87 27.54 -12.05
N THR A 144 -12.04 28.41 -11.48
CA THR A 144 -11.97 29.83 -11.82
C THR A 144 -10.94 30.12 -12.91
N LYS A 145 -10.14 29.11 -13.26
CA LYS A 145 -9.14 29.11 -14.34
C LYS A 145 -9.46 27.98 -15.30
#